data_AF-A0AAD3WD50-F1
#
_entry.id   AF-A0AAD3WD50-F1
#
_cell.length_a   1.000
_cell.length_b   1.000
_cell.length_c   1.000
_cell.angle_alpha   90.00
_cell.angle_beta   90.00
_cell.angle_gamma   90.00
#
_symmetry.space_group_name_H-M   'P 1'
#
loop_
_entity.id
_entity.type
_entity.pdbx_description
1 polymer ?
#
loop_
_entity_poly.entity_id
_entity_poly.type
_entity_poly.pdbx_seq_one_letter_code
_entity_poly.pdbx_strand_id
1 'polypeptide(L)'
;METLLDKTRRMNQLLSGAASEVDFHGSARVIRDVVECNVYILDKSGKVLGYALMDDFDCRVMKEDVLESQGFPPSYNERLHMYREPVVNLRSDGGVCVFKEGTPCEYAQKITTILPVMGGGERLGTLVLARMDKEFSDEDLILAEHAATVTAMEILRYNQEKVEEETRQRTAVQVALGTLSFSELNAMRHIFEELGGTEGFLVASKVADRVGITRSVIVNALRKFESAGVIESRSLGMKGTFIRVLNPKLLEELKKLR
;
A
#
# COMPACT_ATOMS: atom_id res chain seq x y z
N MET A 1 3.78 -27.58 26.78
CA MET A 1 4.62 -26.65 26.01
C MET A 1 4.35 -26.92 24.55
N GLU A 2 4.08 -25.89 23.76
CA GLU A 2 4.02 -26.02 22.30
C GLU A 2 5.41 -26.42 21.78
N THR A 3 5.46 -27.32 20.80
CA THR A 3 6.72 -27.70 20.15
C THR A 3 7.05 -26.71 19.03
N LEU A 4 8.33 -26.65 18.62
CA LEU A 4 8.74 -25.87 17.44
C LEU A 4 7.91 -26.26 16.19
N LEU A 5 7.56 -27.54 16.05
CA LEU A 5 6.72 -28.01 14.94
C LEU A 5 5.31 -27.41 15.00
N ASP A 6 4.71 -27.31 16.19
CA ASP A 6 3.37 -26.71 16.35
C ASP A 6 3.40 -25.22 16.02
N LYS A 7 4.44 -24.52 16.47
CA LYS A 7 4.72 -23.12 16.14
C LYS A 7 4.86 -22.92 14.63
N THR A 8 5.63 -23.76 13.94
CA THR A 8 5.79 -23.71 12.48
C THR A 8 4.47 -23.97 11.74
N ARG A 9 3.65 -24.93 12.22
CA ARG A 9 2.32 -25.20 11.64
C ARG A 9 1.39 -24.01 11.78
N ARG A 10 1.40 -23.32 12.93
CA ARG A 10 0.64 -22.09 13.15
C ARG A 10 1.11 -20.97 12.23
N MET A 11 2.42 -20.85 11.99
CA MET A 11 2.96 -19.90 11.03
C MET A 11 2.52 -20.18 9.58
N ASN A 12 2.41 -21.45 9.18
CA ASN A 12 1.92 -21.83 7.85
C ASN A 12 0.45 -21.47 7.62
N GLN A 13 -0.34 -21.26 8.68
CA GLN A 13 -1.71 -20.75 8.53
C GLN A 13 -1.74 -19.34 7.92
N LEU A 14 -0.64 -18.57 8.03
CA LEU A 14 -0.50 -17.27 7.34
C LEU A 14 -0.60 -17.39 5.83
N LEU A 15 -0.13 -18.50 5.26
CA LEU A 15 -0.21 -18.77 3.82
C LEU A 15 -1.57 -19.33 3.39
N SER A 16 -2.42 -19.74 4.34
CA SER A 16 -3.66 -20.48 4.04
C SER A 16 -4.82 -19.58 3.57
N GLY A 17 -4.60 -18.27 3.45
CA GLY A 17 -5.58 -17.26 3.02
C GLY A 17 -5.44 -16.82 1.56
N ALA A 18 -5.05 -17.71 0.63
CA ALA A 18 -4.77 -17.36 -0.77
C ALA A 18 -5.95 -16.75 -1.56
N ALA A 19 -7.17 -16.76 -1.02
CA ALA A 19 -8.37 -16.19 -1.64
C ALA A 19 -8.80 -14.83 -1.06
N SER A 20 -8.12 -14.34 -0.02
CA SER A 20 -8.41 -13.06 0.64
C SER A 20 -7.29 -12.06 0.45
N GLU A 21 -7.64 -10.78 0.52
CA GLU A 21 -6.69 -9.66 0.52
C GLU A 21 -5.57 -9.86 1.57
N VAL A 22 -4.36 -9.40 1.25
CA VAL A 22 -3.19 -9.55 2.12
C VAL A 22 -3.38 -8.78 3.43
N ASP A 23 -3.45 -9.49 4.57
CA ASP A 23 -3.50 -8.90 5.92
C ASP A 23 -2.13 -8.97 6.62
N PHE A 24 -1.33 -7.92 6.44
CA PHE A 24 -0.03 -7.79 7.11
C PHE A 24 -0.14 -7.66 8.64
N HIS A 25 -1.22 -7.06 9.16
CA HIS A 25 -1.41 -6.98 10.61
C HIS A 25 -1.76 -8.35 11.21
N GLY A 26 -2.56 -9.15 10.50
CA GLY A 26 -2.82 -10.55 10.82
C GLY A 26 -1.54 -11.37 10.85
N SER A 27 -0.71 -11.22 9.82
CA SER A 27 0.62 -11.83 9.76
C SER A 27 1.49 -11.46 10.96
N ALA A 28 1.58 -10.16 11.25
CA ALA A 28 2.36 -9.69 12.39
C ALA A 28 1.87 -10.25 13.74
N ARG A 29 0.54 -10.38 13.93
CA ARG A 29 -0.05 -10.95 15.16
C ARG A 29 0.35 -12.41 15.36
N VAL A 30 0.30 -13.23 14.32
CA VAL A 30 0.72 -14.64 14.42
C VAL A 30 2.21 -14.75 14.71
N ILE A 31 3.05 -13.95 14.04
CA ILE A 31 4.51 -13.93 14.30
C ILE A 31 4.77 -13.52 15.75
N ARG A 32 4.10 -12.46 16.25
CA ARG A 32 4.20 -12.01 17.64
C ARG A 32 3.87 -13.14 18.62
N ASP A 33 2.77 -13.83 18.41
CA ASP A 33 2.31 -14.89 19.32
C ASP A 33 3.23 -16.12 19.30
N VAL A 34 3.79 -16.46 18.14
CA VAL A 34 4.64 -17.63 17.95
C VAL A 34 6.06 -17.39 18.49
N VAL A 35 6.62 -16.21 18.23
CA VAL A 35 8.00 -15.82 18.61
C VAL A 35 8.06 -15.07 19.95
N GLU A 36 6.92 -14.61 20.47
CA GLU A 36 6.81 -13.84 21.71
C GLU A 36 7.64 -12.55 21.67
N CYS A 37 7.39 -11.70 20.66
CA CYS A 37 8.13 -10.45 20.48
C CYS A 37 7.32 -9.40 19.73
N ASN A 38 7.71 -8.12 19.82
CA ASN A 38 7.15 -7.08 18.97
C ASN A 38 7.60 -7.28 17.52
N VAL A 39 6.67 -7.11 16.58
CA VAL A 39 6.87 -7.38 15.15
C VAL A 39 6.55 -6.14 14.33
N TYR A 40 7.43 -5.82 13.37
CA TYR A 40 7.23 -4.78 12.38
C TYR A 40 7.59 -5.29 10.99
N ILE A 41 6.66 -5.18 10.04
CA ILE A 41 6.84 -5.53 8.64
C ILE A 41 6.96 -4.22 7.85
N LEU A 42 8.12 -3.99 7.26
CA LEU A 42 8.44 -2.77 6.52
C LEU A 42 8.59 -3.06 5.04
N ASP A 43 8.14 -2.14 4.18
CA ASP A 43 8.48 -2.15 2.75
C ASP A 43 9.87 -1.56 2.46
N LYS A 44 10.26 -1.48 1.17
CA LYS A 44 11.54 -0.89 0.77
C LYS A 44 11.69 0.59 1.17
N SER A 45 10.60 1.34 1.32
CA SER A 45 10.65 2.75 1.72
C SER A 45 10.71 2.98 3.23
N GLY A 46 10.54 1.91 4.03
CA GLY A 46 10.44 1.99 5.48
C GLY A 46 9.01 2.23 5.96
N LYS A 47 8.02 2.17 5.07
CA LYS A 47 6.60 2.22 5.43
C LYS A 47 6.24 0.96 6.20
N VAL A 48 5.49 1.11 7.29
CA VAL A 48 4.96 -0.01 8.06
C VAL A 48 3.76 -0.59 7.31
N LEU A 49 3.93 -1.80 6.77
CA LEU A 49 2.84 -2.55 6.14
C LEU A 49 1.96 -3.23 7.19
N GLY A 50 2.57 -3.71 8.26
CA GLY A 50 1.87 -4.34 9.38
C GLY A 50 2.76 -4.39 10.62
N TYR A 51 2.14 -4.43 11.78
CA TYR A 51 2.82 -4.55 13.06
C TYR A 51 1.94 -5.26 14.09
N ALA A 52 2.58 -5.82 15.12
CA ALA A 52 1.93 -6.35 16.30
C ALA A 52 2.86 -6.17 17.51
N LEU A 53 2.33 -5.54 18.56
CA LEU A 53 3.07 -5.23 19.78
C LEU A 53 2.66 -6.19 20.91
N MET A 54 3.58 -6.45 21.81
CA MET A 54 3.29 -7.12 23.09
C MET A 54 2.48 -6.18 23.99
N ASP A 55 1.61 -6.74 24.82
CA ASP A 55 0.66 -5.94 25.62
C ASP A 55 1.34 -5.08 26.69
N ASP A 56 2.53 -5.49 27.14
CA ASP A 56 3.38 -4.78 28.09
C ASP A 56 4.31 -3.75 27.44
N PHE A 57 4.25 -3.57 26.11
CA PHE A 57 5.06 -2.61 25.38
C PHE A 57 4.33 -1.27 25.20
N ASP A 58 4.78 -0.25 25.94
CA ASP A 58 4.22 1.10 25.91
C ASP A 58 5.27 2.18 25.58
N CYS A 59 5.69 2.23 24.32
CA CYS A 59 6.59 3.27 23.83
C CYS A 59 5.81 4.40 23.15
N ARG A 60 5.79 5.59 23.76
CA ARG A 60 5.14 6.78 23.20
C ARG A 60 5.70 7.18 21.84
N VAL A 61 7.03 7.21 21.68
CA VAL A 61 7.68 7.53 20.39
C VAL A 61 7.26 6.53 19.31
N MET A 62 7.15 5.24 19.62
CA MET A 62 6.68 4.25 18.66
C MET A 62 5.23 4.53 18.25
N LYS A 63 4.34 4.76 19.22
CA LYS A 63 2.91 4.98 18.95
C LYS A 63 2.66 6.30 18.20
N GLU A 64 3.14 7.41 18.75
CA GLU A 64 2.87 8.77 18.28
C GLU A 64 3.74 9.15 17.06
N ASP A 65 5.04 8.84 17.05
CA ASP A 65 5.94 9.33 16.00
C ASP A 65 6.13 8.33 14.84
N VAL A 66 6.00 7.02 15.06
CA VAL A 66 6.29 5.98 14.04
C VAL A 66 5.02 5.36 13.45
N LEU A 67 4.08 4.94 14.31
CA LEU A 67 2.88 4.24 13.85
C LEU A 67 1.83 5.22 13.28
N GLU A 68 1.66 6.41 13.86
CA GLU A 68 0.79 7.46 13.26
C GLU A 68 1.35 7.99 11.94
N SER A 69 2.68 8.13 11.83
CA SER A 69 3.35 8.52 10.59
C SER A 69 3.46 7.38 9.56
N GLN A 70 3.00 6.18 9.91
CA GLN A 70 3.04 4.95 9.11
C GLN A 70 4.43 4.54 8.60
N GLY A 71 5.52 4.95 9.26
CA GLY A 71 6.85 4.68 8.73
C GLY A 71 7.97 4.83 9.75
N PHE A 72 9.03 4.05 9.54
CA PHE A 72 10.28 4.25 10.26
C PHE A 72 10.99 5.51 9.70
N PRO A 73 11.72 6.27 10.54
CA PRO A 73 12.49 7.41 10.06
C PRO A 73 13.43 7.03 8.91
N PRO A 74 13.57 7.87 7.86
CA PRO A 74 14.40 7.55 6.71
C PRO A 74 15.83 7.14 7.07
N SER A 75 16.46 7.86 8.01
CA SER A 75 17.82 7.57 8.50
C SER A 75 17.93 6.18 9.16
N TYR A 76 16.86 5.71 9.81
CA TYR A 76 16.85 4.37 10.37
C TYR A 76 16.59 3.31 9.31
N ASN A 77 15.64 3.56 8.39
CA ASN A 77 15.36 2.65 7.28
C ASN A 77 16.59 2.43 6.38
N GLU A 78 17.36 3.48 6.08
CA GLU A 78 18.61 3.37 5.32
C GLU A 78 19.60 2.42 6.00
N ARG A 79 19.75 2.50 7.33
CA ARG A 79 20.59 1.57 8.10
C ARG A 79 20.06 0.13 8.02
N LEU A 80 18.74 -0.07 8.11
CA LEU A 80 18.14 -1.40 7.97
C LEU A 80 18.37 -2.02 6.59
N HIS A 81 18.43 -1.19 5.55
CA HIS A 81 18.71 -1.64 4.17
C HIS A 81 20.15 -2.07 3.94
N MET A 82 21.10 -1.59 4.74
CA MET A 82 22.51 -1.98 4.62
C MET A 82 22.74 -3.45 5.02
N TYR A 83 21.90 -4.01 5.88
CA TYR A 83 22.00 -5.41 6.30
C TYR A 83 21.48 -6.33 5.18
N ARG A 84 22.36 -7.16 4.62
CA ARG A 84 22.03 -8.16 3.60
C ARG A 84 21.75 -9.55 4.17
N GLU A 85 22.16 -9.79 5.39
CA GLU A 85 21.96 -11.02 6.15
C GLU A 85 21.24 -10.68 7.47
N PRO A 86 20.57 -11.66 8.11
CA PRO A 86 19.95 -11.46 9.40
C PRO A 86 20.95 -10.95 10.44
N VAL A 87 20.59 -9.88 11.14
CA VAL A 87 21.32 -9.40 12.32
C VAL A 87 20.53 -9.79 13.54
N VAL A 88 21.12 -10.65 14.37
CA VAL A 88 20.44 -11.24 15.52
C VAL A 88 20.90 -10.61 16.82
N ASN A 89 19.99 -10.48 17.78
CA ASN A 89 20.29 -10.05 19.14
C ASN A 89 21.04 -8.70 19.25
N LEU A 90 20.77 -7.77 18.33
CA LEU A 90 21.32 -6.41 18.36
C LEU A 90 20.77 -5.67 19.58
N ARG A 91 21.68 -5.27 20.47
CA ARG A 91 21.35 -4.44 21.64
C ARG A 91 21.50 -2.97 21.26
N SER A 92 20.56 -2.13 21.68
CA SER A 92 20.71 -0.68 21.50
C SER A 92 21.82 -0.18 22.43
N ASP A 93 22.89 0.37 21.87
CA ASP A 93 23.93 1.04 22.63
C ASP A 93 23.57 2.52 22.85
N GLY A 94 23.99 3.08 23.99
CA GLY A 94 23.95 4.52 24.21
C GLY A 94 22.64 5.12 24.74
N GLY A 95 21.57 4.34 24.94
CA GLY A 95 20.35 4.83 25.61
C GLY A 95 19.60 5.94 24.86
N VAL A 96 19.92 6.14 23.58
CA VAL A 96 19.24 7.09 22.68
C VAL A 96 18.21 6.35 21.83
N CYS A 97 17.07 6.98 21.57
CA CYS A 97 15.99 6.39 20.79
C CYS A 97 16.39 6.29 19.31
N VAL A 98 16.30 5.09 18.74
CA VAL A 98 16.59 4.84 17.31
C VAL A 98 15.59 5.51 16.36
N PHE A 99 14.43 5.92 16.87
CA PHE A 99 13.36 6.56 16.11
C PHE A 99 13.37 8.09 16.23
N LYS A 100 14.08 8.65 17.22
CA LYS A 100 14.09 10.09 17.49
C LYS A 100 15.43 10.52 18.08
N GLU A 101 16.22 11.24 17.27
CA GLU A 101 17.53 11.73 17.67
C GLU A 101 17.43 12.62 18.92
N GLY A 102 18.43 12.51 19.80
CA GLY A 102 18.53 13.31 21.03
C GLY A 102 17.52 12.96 22.13
N THR A 103 16.65 11.97 21.93
CA THR A 103 15.67 11.54 22.93
C THR A 103 16.17 10.30 23.69
N PRO A 104 16.14 10.27 25.03
CA PRO A 104 16.48 9.07 25.78
C PRO A 104 15.46 7.95 25.51
N CYS A 105 15.95 6.72 25.39
CA CYS A 105 15.11 5.54 25.18
C CYS A 105 14.84 4.85 26.53
N GLU A 106 13.57 4.83 26.94
CA GLU A 106 13.13 4.07 28.13
C GLU A 106 13.35 2.56 27.98
N TYR A 107 13.53 2.11 26.75
CA TYR A 107 13.76 0.72 26.37
C TYR A 107 15.20 0.47 25.90
N ALA A 108 16.18 1.08 26.55
CA ALA A 108 17.60 1.00 26.18
C ALA A 108 18.17 -0.43 26.13
N GLN A 109 17.55 -1.40 26.83
CA GLN A 109 17.98 -2.80 26.84
C GLN A 109 17.28 -3.67 25.79
N LYS A 110 16.53 -3.07 24.86
CA LYS A 110 15.83 -3.80 23.80
C LYS A 110 16.79 -4.63 22.96
N ILE A 111 16.45 -5.90 22.82
CA ILE A 111 17.11 -6.85 21.93
C ILE A 111 16.33 -6.86 20.63
N THR A 112 17.01 -6.58 19.52
CA THR A 112 16.41 -6.45 18.20
C THR A 112 17.01 -7.47 17.25
N THR A 113 16.17 -8.16 16.50
CA THR A 113 16.58 -8.99 15.37
C THR A 113 16.03 -8.36 14.09
N ILE A 114 16.90 -8.19 13.10
CA ILE A 114 16.59 -7.55 11.81
C ILE A 114 16.75 -8.60 10.72
N LEU A 115 15.67 -8.90 10.01
CA LEU A 115 15.66 -9.87 8.93
C LEU A 115 15.37 -9.18 7.59
N PRO A 116 16.30 -9.22 6.63
CA PRO A 116 16.04 -8.81 5.26
C PRO A 116 14.93 -9.67 4.64
N VAL A 117 13.88 -9.04 4.12
CA VAL A 117 12.81 -9.75 3.41
C VAL A 117 13.18 -9.79 1.93
N MET A 118 13.49 -10.98 1.43
CA MET A 118 13.98 -11.22 0.07
C MET A 118 12.95 -12.04 -0.73
N GLY A 119 12.67 -11.64 -1.98
CA GLY A 119 11.80 -12.41 -2.87
C GLY A 119 12.04 -12.07 -4.34
N GLY A 120 11.91 -13.05 -5.23
CA GLY A 120 12.17 -12.85 -6.66
C GLY A 120 13.61 -12.43 -7.02
N GLY A 121 14.58 -12.64 -6.12
CA GLY A 121 15.97 -12.19 -6.29
C GLY A 121 16.24 -10.74 -5.84
N GLU A 122 15.25 -10.04 -5.29
CA GLU A 122 15.39 -8.67 -4.80
C GLU A 122 14.99 -8.51 -3.33
N ARG A 123 15.47 -7.42 -2.70
CA ARG A 123 15.06 -6.98 -1.36
C ARG A 123 13.67 -6.36 -1.46
N LEU A 124 12.69 -6.91 -0.77
CA LEU A 124 11.30 -6.47 -0.74
C LEU A 124 11.00 -5.55 0.45
N GLY A 125 11.74 -5.70 1.55
CA GLY A 125 11.45 -4.99 2.78
C GLY A 125 12.30 -5.49 3.94
N THR A 126 11.88 -5.21 5.17
CA THR A 126 12.56 -5.63 6.38
C THR A 126 11.56 -6.11 7.42
N LEU A 127 11.82 -7.26 8.03
CA LEU A 127 11.11 -7.75 9.19
C LEU A 127 11.96 -7.42 10.42
N VAL A 128 11.39 -6.66 11.36
CA VAL A 128 12.07 -6.27 12.59
C VAL A 128 11.34 -6.90 13.77
N LEU A 129 12.08 -7.65 14.57
CA LEU A 129 11.62 -8.30 15.80
C LEU A 129 12.29 -7.65 16.99
N ALA A 130 11.54 -7.41 18.06
CA ALA A 130 12.12 -6.80 19.27
C ALA A 130 11.46 -7.25 20.57
N ARG A 131 12.27 -7.60 21.57
CA ARG A 131 11.81 -7.89 22.94
C ARG A 131 12.84 -7.44 23.98
N MET A 132 12.46 -7.47 25.26
CA MET A 132 13.26 -6.90 26.36
C MET A 132 13.83 -7.96 27.31
N ASP A 133 13.23 -9.14 27.31
CA ASP A 133 13.39 -10.16 28.34
C ASP A 133 14.58 -11.09 28.08
N LYS A 134 14.63 -11.71 26.90
CA LYS A 134 15.61 -12.75 26.57
C LYS A 134 16.10 -12.63 25.13
N GLU A 135 17.32 -13.12 24.89
CA GLU A 135 17.87 -13.22 23.54
C GLU A 135 17.04 -14.19 22.69
N PHE A 136 16.95 -13.92 21.39
CA PHE A 136 16.38 -14.82 20.40
C PHE A 136 17.24 -16.07 20.32
N SER A 137 16.62 -17.21 20.65
CA SER A 137 17.22 -18.54 20.55
C SER A 137 17.22 -19.04 19.11
N ASP A 138 17.98 -20.09 18.80
CA ASP A 138 17.98 -20.69 17.46
C ASP A 138 16.57 -21.12 17.02
N GLU A 139 15.74 -21.62 17.93
CA GLU A 139 14.33 -21.93 17.64
C GLU A 139 13.53 -20.68 17.23
N ASP A 140 13.74 -19.57 17.93
CA ASP A 140 13.12 -18.28 17.58
C ASP A 140 13.63 -17.76 16.24
N LEU A 141 14.90 -17.95 15.93
CA LEU A 141 15.53 -17.50 14.68
C LEU A 141 15.05 -18.33 13.48
N ILE A 142 14.88 -19.64 13.63
CA ILE A 142 14.25 -20.49 12.61
C ILE A 142 12.84 -19.99 12.29
N LEU A 143 12.06 -19.68 13.33
CA LEU A 143 10.72 -19.12 13.18
C LEU A 143 10.76 -17.74 12.52
N ALA A 144 11.71 -16.88 12.90
CA ALA A 144 11.89 -15.55 12.34
C ALA A 144 12.24 -15.58 10.84
N GLU A 145 13.16 -16.44 10.41
CA GLU A 145 13.53 -16.58 9.00
C GLU A 145 12.40 -17.21 8.17
N HIS A 146 11.68 -18.18 8.74
CA HIS A 146 10.47 -18.72 8.13
C HIS A 146 9.42 -17.63 7.96
N ALA A 147 9.21 -16.79 8.99
CA ALA A 147 8.33 -15.63 8.92
C ALA A 147 8.78 -14.60 7.87
N ALA A 148 10.08 -14.34 7.73
CA ALA A 148 10.61 -13.44 6.71
C ALA A 148 10.32 -13.97 5.30
N THR A 149 10.44 -15.29 5.09
CA THR A 149 10.12 -15.94 3.80
C THR A 149 8.63 -15.87 3.48
N VAL A 150 7.77 -16.17 4.46
CA VAL A 150 6.31 -16.03 4.30
C VAL A 150 5.93 -14.58 4.01
N THR A 151 6.52 -13.63 4.73
CA THR A 151 6.30 -12.19 4.53
C THR A 151 6.73 -11.77 3.12
N ALA A 152 7.83 -12.31 2.58
CA ALA A 152 8.24 -12.04 1.22
C ALA A 152 7.18 -12.45 0.19
N MET A 153 6.58 -13.64 0.36
CA MET A 153 5.49 -14.12 -0.51
C MET A 153 4.27 -13.21 -0.44
N GLU A 154 3.88 -12.76 0.75
CA GLU A 154 2.76 -11.84 0.95
C GLU A 154 3.03 -10.47 0.32
N ILE A 155 4.26 -9.93 0.43
CA ILE A 155 4.64 -8.68 -0.25
C ILE A 155 4.61 -8.83 -1.78
N LEU A 156 5.08 -9.96 -2.32
CA LEU A 156 4.99 -10.23 -3.76
C LEU A 156 3.54 -10.28 -4.23
N ARG A 157 2.66 -10.98 -3.49
CA ARG A 157 1.23 -11.05 -3.81
C ARG A 157 0.58 -9.67 -3.76
N TYR A 158 0.84 -8.90 -2.71
CA TYR A 158 0.35 -7.53 -2.55
C TYR A 158 0.76 -6.61 -3.71
N ASN A 159 2.02 -6.70 -4.14
CA ASN A 159 2.51 -5.92 -5.27
C ASN A 159 1.88 -6.38 -6.59
N GLN A 160 1.69 -7.68 -6.78
CA GLN A 160 1.02 -8.22 -7.96
C GLN A 160 -0.44 -7.76 -8.05
N GLU A 161 -1.20 -7.87 -6.97
CA GLU A 161 -2.60 -7.39 -6.90
C GLU A 161 -2.70 -5.91 -7.26
N LYS A 162 -1.76 -5.08 -6.78
CA LYS A 162 -1.70 -3.66 -7.17
C LYS A 162 -1.44 -3.43 -8.65
N VAL A 163 -0.50 -4.17 -9.23
CA VAL A 163 -0.17 -4.06 -10.66
C VAL A 163 -1.35 -4.52 -11.52
N GLU A 164 -2.01 -5.62 -11.12
CA GLU A 164 -3.21 -6.12 -11.78
C GLU A 164 -4.35 -5.11 -11.71
N GLU A 165 -4.58 -4.49 -10.54
CA GLU A 165 -5.58 -3.44 -10.36
C GLU A 165 -5.31 -2.24 -11.25
N GLU A 166 -4.07 -1.73 -11.25
CA GLU A 166 -3.68 -0.60 -12.11
C GLU A 166 -3.85 -0.94 -13.60
N THR A 167 -3.48 -2.15 -14.00
CA THR A 167 -3.64 -2.63 -15.38
C THR A 167 -5.11 -2.74 -15.76
N ARG A 168 -5.95 -3.25 -14.87
CA ARG A 168 -7.41 -3.33 -15.05
C ARG A 168 -8.01 -1.93 -15.19
N GLN A 169 -7.63 -0.99 -14.32
CA GLN A 169 -8.09 0.40 -14.38
C GLN A 169 -7.69 1.08 -15.69
N ARG A 170 -6.44 0.92 -16.15
CA ARG A 170 -6.00 1.46 -17.45
C ARG A 170 -6.73 0.81 -18.62
N THR A 171 -6.90 -0.51 -18.60
CA THR A 171 -7.60 -1.24 -19.65
C THR A 171 -9.06 -0.79 -19.77
N ALA A 172 -9.77 -0.62 -18.64
CA ALA A 172 -11.13 -0.11 -18.63
C ALA A 172 -11.25 1.27 -19.29
N VAL A 173 -10.30 2.17 -19.01
CA VAL A 173 -10.23 3.48 -19.67
C VAL A 173 -9.96 3.35 -21.16
N GLN A 174 -8.99 2.52 -21.57
CA GLN A 174 -8.65 2.32 -22.98
C GLN A 174 -9.81 1.72 -23.79
N VAL A 175 -10.53 0.76 -23.23
CA VAL A 175 -11.75 0.21 -23.84
C VAL A 175 -12.80 1.30 -23.99
N ALA A 176 -13.03 2.11 -22.96
CA ALA A 176 -13.99 3.22 -23.03
C ALA A 176 -13.61 4.24 -24.12
N LEU A 177 -12.33 4.62 -24.21
CA LEU A 177 -11.81 5.50 -25.24
C LEU A 177 -11.98 4.91 -26.65
N GLY A 178 -11.74 3.60 -26.81
CA GLY A 178 -11.92 2.89 -28.07
C GLY A 178 -13.37 2.84 -28.58
N THR A 179 -14.36 3.05 -27.71
CA THR A 179 -15.78 3.13 -28.13
C THR A 179 -16.18 4.51 -28.67
N LEU A 180 -15.34 5.54 -28.48
CA LEU A 180 -15.62 6.90 -28.93
C LEU A 180 -15.21 7.09 -30.39
N SER A 181 -16.05 7.80 -31.14
CA SER A 181 -15.68 8.38 -32.43
C SER A 181 -14.71 9.54 -32.23
N PHE A 182 -14.01 9.93 -33.30
CA PHE A 182 -13.07 11.05 -33.28
C PHE A 182 -13.68 12.36 -32.71
N SER A 183 -14.91 12.68 -33.12
CA SER A 183 -15.61 13.88 -32.61
C SER A 183 -16.01 13.75 -31.14
N GLU A 184 -16.42 12.55 -30.70
CA GLU A 184 -16.73 12.29 -29.29
C GLU A 184 -15.48 12.36 -28.41
N LEU A 185 -14.36 11.81 -28.86
CA LEU A 185 -13.09 11.84 -28.15
C LEU A 185 -12.58 13.29 -27.95
N ASN A 186 -12.60 14.09 -29.02
CA ASN A 186 -12.24 15.50 -28.96
C ASN A 186 -13.17 16.29 -28.02
N ALA A 187 -14.47 15.99 -28.06
CA ALA A 187 -15.44 16.59 -27.13
C ALA A 187 -15.08 16.28 -25.67
N MET A 188 -14.81 15.02 -25.35
CA MET A 188 -14.47 14.59 -23.99
C MET A 188 -13.18 15.22 -23.48
N ARG A 189 -12.17 15.37 -24.34
CA ARG A 189 -10.93 16.06 -23.99
C ARG A 189 -11.20 17.50 -23.54
N HIS A 190 -11.95 18.26 -24.32
CA HIS A 190 -12.28 19.65 -23.98
C HIS A 190 -13.15 19.76 -22.72
N ILE A 191 -14.08 18.82 -22.51
CA ILE A 191 -14.90 18.75 -21.30
C ILE A 191 -14.04 18.60 -20.05
N PHE A 192 -13.10 17.64 -20.05
CA PHE A 192 -12.26 17.38 -18.89
C PHE A 192 -11.17 18.44 -18.69
N GLU A 193 -10.74 19.13 -19.75
CA GLU A 193 -9.89 20.33 -19.63
C GLU A 193 -10.61 21.48 -18.94
N GLU A 194 -11.89 21.72 -19.27
CA GLU A 194 -12.70 22.79 -18.67
C GLU A 194 -13.14 22.46 -17.22
N LEU A 195 -13.35 21.18 -16.93
CA LEU A 195 -13.72 20.73 -15.58
C LEU A 195 -12.57 20.88 -14.58
N GLY A 196 -11.31 20.77 -15.03
CA GLY A 196 -10.12 21.10 -14.23
C GLY A 196 -9.89 20.23 -12.99
N GLY A 197 -10.63 19.11 -12.85
CA GLY A 197 -10.60 18.27 -11.65
C GLY A 197 -11.23 16.88 -11.88
N THR A 198 -11.50 16.16 -10.79
CA THR A 198 -12.14 14.83 -10.80
C THR A 198 -13.67 14.90 -10.71
N GLU A 199 -14.23 16.06 -10.40
CA GLU A 199 -15.68 16.29 -10.31
C GLU A 199 -16.04 17.73 -10.68
N GLY A 200 -17.26 17.93 -11.21
CA GLY A 200 -17.72 19.26 -11.58
C GLY A 200 -19.03 19.28 -12.36
N PHE A 201 -19.51 20.49 -12.65
CA PHE A 201 -20.72 20.72 -13.43
C PHE A 201 -20.38 21.08 -14.88
N LEU A 202 -21.04 20.41 -15.81
CA LEU A 202 -20.91 20.66 -17.24
C LEU A 202 -22.21 21.19 -17.82
N VAL A 203 -22.12 22.28 -18.57
CA VAL A 203 -23.23 22.77 -19.40
C VAL A 203 -22.97 22.39 -20.85
N ALA A 204 -23.57 21.30 -21.31
CA ALA A 204 -23.30 20.71 -22.63
C ALA A 204 -23.53 21.68 -23.80
N SER A 205 -24.48 22.63 -23.70
CA SER A 205 -24.68 23.65 -24.74
C SER A 205 -23.47 24.58 -24.91
N LYS A 206 -22.90 25.08 -23.80
CA LYS A 206 -21.74 25.97 -23.84
C LYS A 206 -20.52 25.31 -24.48
N VAL A 207 -20.32 24.03 -24.21
CA VAL A 207 -19.21 23.26 -24.78
C VAL A 207 -19.45 22.97 -26.25
N ALA A 208 -20.68 22.58 -26.62
CA ALA A 208 -21.07 22.33 -28.01
C ALA A 208 -20.82 23.55 -28.90
N ASP A 209 -21.25 24.73 -28.45
CA ASP A 209 -21.10 26.00 -29.19
C ASP A 209 -19.62 26.40 -29.34
N ARG A 210 -18.78 26.13 -28.33
CA ARG A 210 -17.35 26.47 -28.35
C ARG A 210 -16.53 25.53 -29.24
N VAL A 211 -16.82 24.23 -29.19
CA VAL A 211 -16.08 23.20 -29.95
C VAL A 211 -16.65 23.03 -31.37
N GLY A 212 -17.82 23.61 -31.67
CA GLY A 212 -18.45 23.54 -32.98
C GLY A 212 -19.05 22.17 -33.31
N ILE A 213 -19.57 21.47 -32.29
CA ILE A 213 -20.17 20.13 -32.42
C ILE A 213 -21.62 20.12 -31.93
N THR A 214 -22.39 19.10 -32.30
CA THR A 214 -23.76 18.97 -31.79
C THR A 214 -23.76 18.52 -30.33
N ARG A 215 -24.76 19.01 -29.56
CA ARG A 215 -24.98 18.56 -28.17
C ARG A 215 -25.13 17.03 -28.04
N SER A 216 -25.66 16.37 -29.07
CA SER A 216 -25.82 14.91 -29.11
C SER A 216 -24.48 14.16 -29.05
N VAL A 217 -23.41 14.69 -29.65
CA VAL A 217 -22.07 14.10 -29.59
C VAL A 217 -21.57 14.05 -28.14
N ILE A 218 -21.74 15.14 -27.39
CA ILE A 218 -21.35 15.23 -25.97
C ILE A 218 -22.15 14.24 -25.12
N VAL A 219 -23.47 14.21 -25.28
CA VAL A 219 -24.35 13.32 -24.50
C VAL A 219 -24.04 11.85 -24.78
N ASN A 220 -23.79 11.48 -26.03
CA ASN A 220 -23.44 10.12 -26.40
C ASN A 220 -22.07 9.72 -25.82
N ALA A 221 -21.07 10.60 -25.89
CA ALA A 221 -19.76 10.34 -25.33
C ALA A 221 -19.81 10.13 -23.80
N LEU A 222 -20.55 10.99 -23.09
CA LEU A 222 -20.78 10.84 -21.65
C LEU A 222 -21.48 9.52 -21.31
N ARG A 223 -22.51 9.14 -22.07
CA ARG A 223 -23.21 7.86 -21.88
C ARG A 223 -22.30 6.65 -22.10
N LYS A 224 -21.38 6.71 -23.07
CA LYS A 224 -20.39 5.63 -23.32
C LYS A 224 -19.42 5.49 -22.15
N PHE A 225 -18.90 6.60 -21.62
CA PHE A 225 -18.02 6.58 -20.45
C PHE A 225 -18.72 6.12 -19.16
N GLU A 226 -19.99 6.50 -18.98
CA GLU A 226 -20.81 6.03 -17.87
C GLU A 226 -21.09 4.53 -17.98
N SER A 227 -21.41 4.05 -19.19
CA SER A 227 -21.62 2.62 -19.46
C SER A 227 -20.36 1.78 -19.21
N ALA A 228 -19.18 2.35 -19.43
CA ALA A 228 -17.89 1.72 -19.13
C ALA A 228 -17.48 1.83 -17.65
N GLY A 229 -18.29 2.48 -16.80
CA GLY A 229 -18.00 2.65 -15.37
C GLY A 229 -16.80 3.56 -15.08
N VAL A 230 -16.39 4.36 -16.05
CA VAL A 230 -15.22 5.25 -15.94
C VAL A 230 -15.61 6.59 -15.32
N ILE A 231 -16.87 7.00 -15.50
CA ILE A 231 -17.47 8.19 -14.92
C ILE A 231 -18.86 7.87 -14.39
N GLU A 232 -19.38 8.77 -13.57
CA GLU A 232 -20.79 8.84 -13.21
C GLU A 232 -21.33 10.20 -13.68
N SER A 233 -22.53 10.19 -14.28
CA SER A 233 -23.18 11.42 -14.72
C SER A 233 -24.56 11.56 -14.09
N ARG A 234 -24.89 12.78 -13.62
CA ARG A 234 -26.22 13.09 -13.08
C ARG A 234 -26.76 14.36 -13.71
N SER A 235 -27.85 14.23 -14.47
CA SER A 235 -28.55 15.38 -15.03
C SER A 235 -29.23 16.20 -13.93
N LEU A 236 -28.99 17.50 -13.92
CA LEU A 236 -29.66 18.49 -13.06
C LEU A 236 -30.57 19.43 -13.85
N GLY A 237 -31.00 18.98 -15.04
CA GLY A 237 -31.84 19.75 -15.95
C GLY A 237 -31.14 21.03 -16.41
N MET A 238 -31.76 22.19 -16.18
CA MET A 238 -31.25 23.49 -16.63
C MET A 238 -29.92 23.91 -16.00
N LYS A 239 -29.56 23.32 -14.84
CA LYS A 239 -28.28 23.60 -14.16
C LYS A 239 -27.09 22.89 -14.81
N GLY A 240 -27.34 21.97 -15.75
CA GLY A 240 -26.32 21.16 -16.42
C GLY A 240 -26.26 19.72 -15.90
N THR A 241 -25.15 19.06 -16.20
CA THR A 241 -24.88 17.67 -15.79
C THR A 241 -23.72 17.68 -14.82
N PHE A 242 -23.91 17.09 -13.63
CA PHE A 242 -22.81 16.80 -12.73
C PHE A 242 -22.06 15.57 -13.23
N ILE A 243 -20.73 15.65 -13.26
CA ILE A 243 -19.85 14.55 -13.69
C ILE A 243 -18.87 14.28 -12.57
N ARG A 244 -18.67 12.99 -12.26
CA ARG A 244 -17.66 12.50 -11.33
C ARG A 244 -16.83 11.41 -12.01
N VAL A 245 -15.51 11.55 -11.96
CA VAL A 245 -14.58 10.53 -12.47
C VAL A 245 -14.48 9.41 -11.44
N LEU A 246 -14.80 8.18 -11.86
CA LEU A 246 -14.70 6.99 -11.01
C LEU A 246 -13.33 6.34 -11.12
N ASN A 247 -12.73 6.37 -12.32
CA ASN A 247 -11.42 5.77 -12.57
C ASN A 247 -10.31 6.84 -12.58
N PRO A 248 -9.34 6.79 -11.64
CA PRO A 248 -8.30 7.81 -11.53
C PRO A 248 -7.38 7.88 -12.75
N LYS A 249 -7.29 6.81 -13.55
CA LYS A 249 -6.45 6.74 -14.75
C LYS A 249 -7.05 7.46 -15.97
N LEU A 250 -8.33 7.86 -15.92
CA LEU A 250 -9.01 8.52 -17.04
C LEU A 250 -8.28 9.79 -17.50
N LEU A 251 -8.02 10.71 -16.56
CA LEU A 251 -7.43 12.01 -16.89
C LEU A 251 -5.98 11.88 -17.40
N GLU A 252 -5.25 10.88 -16.91
CA GLU A 252 -3.90 10.56 -17.38
C GLU A 252 -3.93 10.07 -18.84
N GLU A 253 -4.78 9.10 -19.15
CA GLU A 253 -4.89 8.53 -20.50
C GLU A 253 -5.43 9.56 -21.51
N LEU A 254 -6.40 10.41 -21.14
CA LEU A 254 -6.89 11.49 -22.01
C LEU A 254 -5.80 12.50 -22.36
N LYS A 255 -4.85 12.78 -21.45
CA LYS A 255 -3.72 13.69 -21.72
C LYS A 255 -2.69 13.09 -22.68
N LYS A 256 -2.54 11.77 -22.72
CA LYS A 256 -1.60 11.08 -23.63
C LYS A 256 -2.05 11.15 -25.09
N LEU A 257 -3.33 11.38 -25.34
CA LEU A 257 -3.93 11.51 -26.67
C LEU A 257 -3.86 12.95 -27.23
N ARG A 258 -3.01 13.81 -26.66
CA ARG A 258 -2.76 15.17 -27.16
C ARG A 258 -1.86 15.21 -28.37
#